data_AF-A0A447V4A4-F1
#
_entry.id   AF-A0A447V4A4-F1
#
_cell.length_a   1.000
_cell.length_b   1.000
_cell.length_c   1.000
_cell.angle_alpha   90.00
_cell.angle_beta   90.00
_cell.angle_gamma   90.00
#
_symmetry.space_group_name_H-M   'P 1'
#
loop_
_entity.id
_entity.type
_entity.pdbx_description
1 polymer ?
#
loop_
_entity_poly.entity_id
_entity_poly.type
_entity_poly.pdbx_seq_one_letter_code
_entity_poly.pdbx_strand_id
1 'polypeptide(L)'
;MRAILTVEIAHNMGVVLLKPGRELMQLFGYGRVLIEMPPKAMAHLPSGKIPDARQPLIEDTALDTFFSDERVIQAAGGMTSLESWLFRSVHHCQWPHTDYHHNEKVTMRHSPGAMLLCWSCDNKLRDQSTEQLEAIALQNVKAWVIDAVLSKLGFNSDRELSLAELCWWAVYMGVSEAIGETMARRALNFKPDPILSVYRETDLEPSVPATSELAKRTAYFQQQKEQEQVRGKPVVALVVDPEYPQTFFPDQNEFAGKIQAT
;
A
#
# COMPACT_ATOMS: atom_id res chain seq x y z
N MET A 1 -5.20 7.65 -15.17
CA MET A 1 -6.44 8.19 -15.77
C MET A 1 -6.91 7.25 -16.88
N ARG A 2 -8.15 6.75 -16.79
CA ARG A 2 -8.76 5.85 -17.78
C ARG A 2 -10.04 6.49 -18.35
N ALA A 3 -10.42 6.14 -19.57
CA ALA A 3 -11.62 6.65 -20.21
C ALA A 3 -12.28 5.55 -21.06
N ILE A 4 -13.62 5.57 -21.11
CA ILE A 4 -14.40 4.80 -22.07
C ILE A 4 -14.79 5.79 -23.16
N LEU A 5 -14.45 5.51 -24.41
CA LEU A 5 -14.77 6.38 -25.53
C LEU A 5 -15.63 5.64 -26.55
N THR A 6 -16.64 6.33 -27.06
CA THR A 6 -17.38 5.82 -28.20
C THR A 6 -16.50 5.90 -29.44
N VAL A 7 -16.40 4.77 -30.14
CA VAL A 7 -15.61 4.62 -31.36
C VAL A 7 -16.47 4.97 -32.57
N GLU A 8 -16.02 5.92 -33.39
CA GLU A 8 -16.59 6.19 -34.72
C GLU A 8 -15.67 5.56 -35.79
N ILE A 9 -16.20 4.58 -36.54
CA ILE A 9 -15.40 3.83 -37.53
C ILE A 9 -15.62 4.42 -38.92
N ALA A 10 -14.54 4.92 -39.54
CA ALA A 10 -14.52 5.29 -40.94
C ALA A 10 -14.07 4.07 -41.79
N HIS A 11 -15.02 3.16 -42.06
CA HIS A 11 -14.75 1.84 -42.66
C HIS A 11 -13.88 1.87 -43.93
N ASN A 12 -14.14 2.83 -44.83
CA ASN A 12 -13.44 2.91 -46.12
C ASN A 12 -12.00 3.42 -46.01
N MET A 13 -11.63 4.00 -44.87
CA MET A 13 -10.30 4.59 -44.65
C MET A 13 -9.43 3.76 -43.70
N GLY A 14 -10.00 2.73 -43.05
CA GLY A 14 -9.31 1.98 -42.00
C GLY A 14 -8.97 2.85 -40.78
N VAL A 15 -9.70 3.94 -40.56
CA VAL A 15 -9.46 4.91 -39.48
C VAL A 15 -10.55 4.79 -38.41
N VAL A 16 -10.12 4.87 -37.15
CA VAL A 16 -10.98 4.99 -35.98
C VAL A 16 -10.86 6.39 -35.40
N LEU A 17 -11.99 7.06 -35.23
CA LEU A 17 -12.09 8.38 -34.61
C LEU A 17 -12.57 8.23 -33.17
N LEU A 18 -11.84 8.84 -32.25
CA LEU A 18 -12.17 8.92 -30.83
C LEU A 18 -12.41 10.38 -30.46
N LYS A 19 -13.52 10.67 -29.76
CA LYS A 19 -13.87 12.02 -29.30
C LYS A 19 -13.77 12.13 -27.77
N PRO A 20 -12.56 12.32 -27.21
CA PRO A 20 -12.33 12.36 -25.77
C PRO A 20 -12.81 13.64 -25.07
N GLY A 21 -12.90 14.77 -25.77
CA GLY A 21 -13.18 16.06 -25.15
C GLY A 21 -11.95 16.65 -24.45
N ARG A 22 -12.03 17.94 -24.08
CA ARG A 22 -10.87 18.76 -23.66
C ARG A 22 -10.09 18.19 -22.48
N GLU A 23 -10.78 17.59 -21.50
CA GLU A 23 -10.17 17.05 -20.28
C GLU A 23 -9.37 15.77 -20.54
N LEU A 24 -9.78 14.97 -21.51
CA LEU A 24 -9.19 13.67 -21.81
C LEU A 24 -8.21 13.73 -23.00
N MET A 25 -8.07 14.88 -23.66
CA MET A 25 -7.09 15.07 -24.74
C MET A 25 -5.67 14.73 -24.33
N GLN A 26 -5.31 14.94 -23.05
CA GLN A 26 -3.97 14.62 -22.53
C GLN A 26 -3.63 13.13 -22.65
N LEU A 27 -4.62 12.23 -22.64
CA LEU A 27 -4.40 10.79 -22.83
C LEU A 27 -3.77 10.46 -24.20
N PHE A 28 -4.07 11.29 -25.22
CA PHE A 28 -3.57 11.12 -26.58
C PHE A 28 -2.28 11.92 -26.84
N GLY A 29 -1.84 12.76 -25.89
CA GLY A 29 -0.66 13.60 -26.05
C GLY A 29 0.67 12.82 -26.16
N TYR A 30 0.71 11.59 -25.64
CA TYR A 30 1.90 10.74 -25.64
C TYR A 30 2.04 9.84 -26.88
N GLY A 31 1.14 9.97 -27.87
CA GLY A 31 1.23 9.37 -29.20
C GLY A 31 0.93 7.86 -29.30
N ARG A 32 0.84 7.13 -28.18
CA ARG A 32 0.44 5.70 -28.16
C ARG A 32 -0.59 5.46 -27.07
N VAL A 33 -1.63 4.69 -27.39
CA VAL A 33 -2.73 4.37 -26.47
C VAL A 33 -3.07 2.88 -26.61
N LEU A 34 -3.28 2.20 -25.48
CA LEU A 34 -3.82 0.84 -25.42
C LEU A 34 -5.35 0.89 -25.49
N ILE A 35 -5.94 0.09 -26.37
CA ILE A 35 -7.40 0.01 -26.55
C ILE A 35 -7.85 -1.37 -26.09
N GLU A 36 -8.77 -1.40 -25.13
CA GLU A 36 -9.39 -2.61 -24.61
C GLU A 36 -10.91 -2.48 -24.68
N MET A 37 -11.60 -3.60 -24.87
CA MET A 37 -13.05 -3.64 -24.76
C MET A 37 -13.46 -3.45 -23.30
N PRO A 38 -14.43 -2.56 -22.99
CA PRO A 38 -14.87 -2.38 -21.62
C PRO A 38 -15.46 -3.71 -21.10
N PRO A 39 -15.16 -4.09 -19.84
CA PRO A 39 -15.80 -5.24 -19.21
C PRO A 39 -17.32 -5.11 -19.20
N LYS A 40 -18.06 -6.22 -19.18
CA LYS A 40 -19.53 -6.22 -19.11
C LYS A 40 -20.09 -5.34 -17.99
N ALA A 41 -19.39 -5.31 -16.85
CA ALA A 41 -19.76 -4.48 -15.70
C ALA A 41 -19.76 -2.96 -16.02
N MET A 42 -18.95 -2.52 -16.98
CA MET A 42 -18.79 -1.10 -17.36
C MET A 42 -19.65 -0.71 -18.58
N ALA A 43 -20.44 -1.63 -19.14
CA ALA A 43 -21.24 -1.37 -20.35
C ALA A 43 -22.31 -0.27 -20.17
N HIS A 44 -22.71 -0.01 -18.92
CA HIS A 44 -23.68 1.03 -18.59
C HIS A 44 -23.07 2.43 -18.46
N LEU A 45 -21.73 2.53 -18.41
CA LEU A 45 -21.05 3.81 -18.24
C LEU A 45 -21.09 4.61 -19.56
N PRO A 46 -21.38 5.92 -19.50
CA PRO A 46 -21.33 6.78 -20.69
C PRO A 46 -19.89 6.98 -21.16
N SER A 47 -19.76 7.44 -22.41
CA SER A 47 -18.46 7.87 -22.95
C SER A 47 -17.91 9.04 -22.12
N GLY A 48 -16.69 8.89 -21.61
CA GLY A 48 -16.04 9.89 -20.76
C GLY A 48 -14.97 9.30 -19.85
N LYS A 49 -14.55 10.11 -18.87
CA LYS A 49 -13.56 9.70 -17.87
C LYS A 49 -14.18 8.59 -17.03
N ILE A 50 -13.47 7.47 -16.88
CA ILE A 50 -13.88 6.45 -15.91
C ILE A 50 -13.59 7.07 -14.53
N PRO A 51 -14.59 7.18 -13.64
CA PRO A 51 -14.35 7.61 -12.28
C PRO A 51 -13.27 6.75 -11.65
N ASP A 52 -12.42 7.35 -10.80
CA ASP A 52 -11.46 6.56 -10.03
C ASP A 52 -12.26 5.49 -9.30
N ALA A 53 -11.80 4.24 -9.41
CA ALA A 53 -12.60 3.10 -9.01
C ALA A 53 -13.00 3.26 -7.54
N ARG A 54 -14.32 3.24 -7.25
CA ARG A 54 -14.77 3.34 -5.87
C ARG A 54 -14.20 2.15 -5.14
N GLN A 55 -13.35 2.42 -4.16
CA GLN A 55 -12.66 1.36 -3.46
C GLN A 55 -13.59 0.76 -2.40
N PRO A 56 -14.15 -0.45 -2.61
CA PRO A 56 -15.23 -0.96 -1.74
C PRO A 56 -14.73 -1.25 -0.32
N LEU A 57 -13.44 -1.57 -0.16
CA LEU A 57 -12.83 -1.82 1.14
C LEU A 57 -12.80 -0.58 2.06
N ILE A 58 -12.94 0.64 1.53
CA ILE A 58 -13.02 1.85 2.35
C ILE A 58 -14.38 1.91 3.08
N GLU A 59 -15.44 1.49 2.42
CA GLU A 59 -16.82 1.52 2.93
C GLU A 59 -17.12 0.36 3.90
N ASP A 60 -16.28 -0.66 3.91
CA ASP A 60 -16.45 -1.87 4.72
C ASP A 60 -16.03 -1.65 6.18
N THR A 61 -17.01 -1.39 7.04
CA THR A 61 -16.78 -1.11 8.48
C THR A 61 -16.20 -2.32 9.23
N ALA A 62 -16.35 -3.54 8.71
CA ALA A 62 -15.75 -4.72 9.33
C ALA A 62 -14.22 -4.72 9.26
N LEU A 63 -13.63 -3.84 8.42
CA LEU A 63 -12.19 -3.69 8.26
C LEU A 63 -11.63 -2.51 9.07
N ASP A 64 -12.46 -1.76 9.79
CA ASP A 64 -12.04 -0.56 10.53
C ASP A 64 -10.93 -0.89 11.53
N THR A 65 -11.08 -2.00 12.25
CA THR A 65 -10.11 -2.51 13.22
C THR A 65 -8.79 -2.92 12.57
N PHE A 66 -8.82 -3.42 11.34
CA PHE A 66 -7.61 -3.76 10.59
C PHE A 66 -6.87 -2.49 10.15
N PHE A 67 -7.60 -1.50 9.60
CA PHE A 67 -6.99 -0.27 9.12
C PHE A 67 -6.49 0.64 10.25
N SER A 68 -7.12 0.60 11.43
CA SER A 68 -6.71 1.38 12.60
C SER A 68 -5.56 0.75 13.39
N ASP A 69 -5.17 -0.49 13.11
CA ASP A 69 -4.06 -1.17 13.78
C ASP A 69 -2.72 -0.45 13.49
N GLU A 70 -2.01 -0.05 14.54
CA GLU A 70 -0.73 0.67 14.44
C GLU A 70 0.31 -0.10 13.62
N ARG A 71 0.28 -1.44 13.67
CA ARG A 71 1.19 -2.31 12.91
C ARG A 71 0.92 -2.21 11.42
N VAL A 72 -0.35 -2.12 11.02
CA VAL A 72 -0.77 -1.95 9.63
C VAL A 72 -0.35 -0.58 9.11
N ILE A 73 -0.57 0.48 9.91
CA ILE A 73 -0.14 1.85 9.59
C ILE A 73 1.39 1.90 9.41
N GLN A 74 2.13 1.28 10.33
CA GLN A 74 3.59 1.23 10.25
C GLN A 74 4.07 0.45 9.02
N ALA A 75 3.46 -0.70 8.73
CA ALA A 75 3.76 -1.53 7.56
C ALA A 75 3.44 -0.81 6.23
N ALA A 76 2.41 0.04 6.18
CA ALA A 76 2.08 0.83 5.00
C ALA A 76 3.13 1.92 4.70
N GLY A 77 3.76 2.48 5.74
CA GLY A 77 4.81 3.50 5.62
C GLY A 77 4.91 4.47 6.80
N GLY A 78 4.09 4.29 7.83
CA GLY A 78 4.05 5.14 9.02
C GLY A 78 3.38 6.50 8.81
N MET A 79 3.20 7.22 9.92
CA MET A 79 2.42 8.48 9.96
C MET A 79 2.97 9.58 9.03
N THR A 80 4.30 9.69 8.91
CA THR A 80 4.93 10.69 8.03
C THR A 80 4.61 10.45 6.55
N SER A 81 4.48 9.19 6.14
CA SER A 81 4.05 8.85 4.79
C SER A 81 2.59 9.20 4.57
N LEU A 82 1.72 8.99 5.57
CA LEU A 82 0.32 9.42 5.54
C LEU A 82 0.21 10.94 5.40
N GLU A 83 0.96 11.72 6.19
CA GLU A 83 0.97 13.18 6.11
C GLU A 83 1.41 13.67 4.72
N SER A 84 2.47 13.07 4.17
CA SER A 84 2.96 13.37 2.82
C SER A 84 1.96 12.99 1.72
N TRP A 85 1.19 11.92 1.94
CA TRP A 85 0.10 11.52 1.04
C TRP A 85 -1.07 12.52 1.13
N LEU A 86 -1.45 12.97 2.33
CA LEU A 86 -2.53 13.94 2.53
C LEU A 86 -2.27 15.25 1.76
N PHE A 87 -1.05 15.78 1.79
CA PHE A 87 -0.72 16.99 1.02
C PHE A 87 -0.79 16.82 -0.50
N ARG A 88 -0.60 15.59 -1.00
CA ARG A 88 -0.64 15.29 -2.44
C ARG A 88 -2.04 14.95 -2.92
N SER A 89 -2.81 14.25 -2.09
CA SER A 89 -4.11 13.68 -2.46
C SER A 89 -5.29 14.56 -2.05
N VAL A 90 -5.16 15.33 -0.96
CA VAL A 90 -6.21 16.20 -0.44
C VAL A 90 -5.84 17.66 -0.70
N HIS A 91 -6.71 18.40 -1.38
CA HIS A 91 -6.44 19.78 -1.79
C HIS A 91 -7.23 20.85 -1.00
N HIS A 92 -8.09 20.44 -0.07
CA HIS A 92 -8.93 21.34 0.71
C HIS A 92 -8.93 20.96 2.20
N CYS A 93 -9.38 21.88 3.05
CA CYS A 93 -9.57 21.60 4.47
C CYS A 93 -10.71 20.60 4.64
N GLN A 94 -10.48 19.50 5.37
CA GLN A 94 -11.45 18.42 5.51
C GLN A 94 -12.55 18.72 6.55
N TRP A 95 -12.37 19.74 7.39
CA TRP A 95 -13.35 20.12 8.39
C TRP A 95 -14.51 20.92 7.76
N PRO A 96 -15.77 20.45 7.83
CA PRO A 96 -16.89 21.08 7.11
C PRO A 96 -17.63 22.15 7.92
N HIS A 97 -17.41 22.25 9.23
CA HIS A 97 -18.27 23.03 10.14
C HIS A 97 -17.79 24.47 10.39
N THR A 98 -17.17 25.12 9.41
CA THR A 98 -16.71 26.51 9.56
C THR A 98 -16.95 27.33 8.31
N ASP A 99 -17.47 28.53 8.47
CA ASP A 99 -17.72 29.46 7.36
C ASP A 99 -16.43 30.08 6.80
N TYR A 100 -15.32 29.98 7.55
CA TYR A 100 -14.02 30.53 7.17
C TYR A 100 -12.94 29.45 7.12
N HIS A 101 -12.24 29.38 5.99
CA HIS A 101 -11.04 28.58 5.83
C HIS A 101 -9.86 29.45 5.40
N HIS A 102 -8.74 29.28 6.11
CA HIS A 102 -7.47 29.88 5.72
C HIS A 102 -6.88 29.18 4.48
N ASN A 103 -6.02 29.88 3.72
CA ASN A 103 -5.42 29.34 2.50
C ASN A 103 -4.38 28.25 2.82
N GLU A 104 -3.52 28.52 3.80
CA GLU A 104 -2.47 27.62 4.27
C GLU A 104 -3.05 26.39 4.95
N LYS A 105 -2.47 25.23 4.62
CA LYS A 105 -2.89 23.91 5.10
C LYS A 105 -1.83 23.30 6.00
N VAL A 106 -2.26 22.47 6.92
CA VAL A 106 -1.44 21.76 7.90
C VAL A 106 -2.06 20.39 8.16
N THR A 107 -1.22 19.40 8.46
CA THR A 107 -1.66 18.08 8.90
C THR A 107 -1.78 18.04 10.42
N MET A 108 -2.92 17.59 10.92
CA MET A 108 -3.16 17.35 12.34
C MET A 108 -3.26 15.84 12.57
N ARG A 109 -2.44 15.31 13.49
CA ARG A 109 -2.51 13.90 13.91
C ARG A 109 -3.66 13.73 14.89
N HIS A 110 -4.47 12.70 14.68
CA HIS A 110 -5.58 12.33 15.56
C HIS A 110 -5.81 10.84 15.40
N SER A 111 -5.86 10.08 16.51
CA SER A 111 -6.04 8.63 16.45
C SER A 111 -7.25 8.24 15.57
N PRO A 112 -7.15 7.23 14.69
CA PRO A 112 -5.98 6.37 14.44
C PRO A 112 -5.00 6.93 13.37
N GLY A 113 -5.18 8.15 12.87
CA GLY A 113 -4.47 8.67 11.70
C GLY A 113 -4.10 10.15 11.75
N ALA A 114 -4.28 10.80 10.62
CA ALA A 114 -4.07 12.23 10.45
C ALA A 114 -5.07 12.81 9.43
N MET A 115 -5.22 14.13 9.45
CA MET A 115 -6.11 14.87 8.55
C MET A 115 -5.51 16.18 8.08
N LEU A 116 -5.98 16.68 6.94
CA LEU A 116 -5.56 17.95 6.37
C LEU A 116 -6.55 19.06 6.73
N LEU A 117 -6.07 20.04 7.50
CA LEU A 117 -6.83 21.19 7.96
C LEU A 117 -6.22 22.48 7.42
N CYS A 118 -6.99 23.58 7.44
CA CYS A 118 -6.38 24.91 7.31
C CYS A 118 -5.91 25.42 8.67
N TRP A 119 -4.99 26.40 8.68
CA TRP A 119 -4.45 26.97 9.93
C TRP A 119 -5.53 27.44 10.92
N SER A 120 -6.64 28.00 10.42
CA SER A 120 -7.75 28.44 11.30
C SER A 120 -8.48 27.26 11.95
N CYS A 121 -8.75 26.19 11.19
CA CYS A 121 -9.42 25.00 11.71
C CYS A 121 -8.51 24.21 12.64
N ASP A 122 -7.22 24.09 12.32
CA ASP A 122 -6.23 23.45 13.20
C ASP A 122 -6.20 24.11 14.59
N ASN A 123 -6.13 25.44 14.64
CA ASN A 123 -6.13 26.16 15.92
C ASN A 123 -7.44 25.99 16.70
N LYS A 124 -8.58 25.89 16.03
CA LYS A 124 -9.88 25.69 16.68
C LYS A 124 -10.05 24.28 17.22
N LEU A 125 -9.61 23.29 16.46
CA LEU A 125 -9.78 21.87 16.75
C LEU A 125 -8.63 21.29 17.59
N ARG A 126 -7.60 22.09 17.86
CA ARG A 126 -6.49 21.73 18.73
C ARG A 126 -7.03 21.23 20.07
N ASP A 127 -6.49 20.10 20.51
CA ASP A 127 -6.85 19.40 21.75
C ASP A 127 -8.31 18.91 21.83
N GLN A 128 -9.08 18.97 20.73
CA GLN A 128 -10.40 18.35 20.66
C GLN A 128 -10.29 16.90 20.18
N SER A 129 -11.03 16.01 20.82
CA SER A 129 -11.18 14.61 20.43
C SER A 129 -12.66 14.32 20.25
N THR A 130 -13.15 14.36 19.01
CA THR A 130 -14.54 14.06 18.67
C THR A 130 -14.61 12.87 17.74
N GLU A 131 -15.72 12.14 17.79
CA GLU A 131 -15.97 11.00 16.89
C GLU A 131 -15.91 11.40 15.41
N GLN A 132 -16.28 12.65 15.08
CA GLN A 132 -16.15 13.19 13.73
C GLN A 132 -14.69 13.33 13.29
N LEU A 133 -13.80 13.77 14.18
CA LEU A 133 -12.38 13.87 13.87
C LEU A 133 -11.76 12.48 13.69
N GLU A 134 -12.15 11.54 14.55
CA GLU A 134 -11.75 10.13 14.43
C GLU A 134 -12.22 9.53 13.09
N ALA A 135 -13.47 9.78 12.69
CA ALA A 135 -14.02 9.29 11.43
C ALA A 135 -13.26 9.82 10.21
N ILE A 136 -12.92 11.13 10.18
CA ILE A 136 -12.13 11.72 9.11
C ILE A 136 -10.71 11.10 9.09
N ALA A 137 -10.07 10.97 10.25
CA ALA A 137 -8.74 10.37 10.36
C ALA A 137 -8.74 8.91 9.89
N LEU A 138 -9.73 8.11 10.29
CA LEU A 138 -9.88 6.73 9.87
C LEU A 138 -10.12 6.61 8.35
N GLN A 139 -10.98 7.47 7.78
CA GLN A 139 -11.22 7.48 6.33
C GLN A 139 -9.94 7.78 5.54
N ASN A 140 -9.13 8.72 6.03
CA ASN A 140 -7.83 9.03 5.44
C ASN A 140 -6.85 7.86 5.53
N VAL A 141 -6.79 7.18 6.69
CA VAL A 141 -5.94 5.99 6.86
C VAL A 141 -6.35 4.89 5.90
N LYS A 142 -7.65 4.59 5.77
CA LYS A 142 -8.16 3.58 4.82
C LYS A 142 -7.74 3.89 3.39
N ALA A 143 -8.00 5.12 2.93
CA ALA A 143 -7.66 5.53 1.57
C ALA A 143 -6.16 5.47 1.30
N TRP A 144 -5.35 5.97 2.25
CA TRP A 144 -3.89 5.96 2.15
C TRP A 144 -3.30 4.56 2.20
N VAL A 145 -3.74 3.68 3.12
CA VAL A 145 -3.22 2.30 3.22
C VAL A 145 -3.48 1.58 1.91
N ILE A 146 -4.67 1.74 1.31
CA ILE A 146 -4.98 1.10 0.03
C ILE A 146 -4.08 1.63 -1.09
N ASP A 147 -3.90 2.94 -1.18
CA ASP A 147 -2.99 3.55 -2.16
C ASP A 147 -1.54 3.08 -1.98
N ALA A 148 -1.08 2.96 -0.73
CA ALA A 148 0.23 2.44 -0.38
C ALA A 148 0.39 0.96 -0.76
N VAL A 149 -0.63 0.13 -0.55
CA VAL A 149 -0.64 -1.28 -0.93
C VAL A 149 -0.61 -1.42 -2.45
N LEU A 150 -1.48 -0.70 -3.17
CA LEU A 150 -1.50 -0.71 -4.64
C LEU A 150 -0.14 -0.29 -5.21
N SER A 151 0.44 0.78 -4.67
CA SER A 151 1.77 1.27 -5.06
C SER A 151 2.85 0.20 -4.83
N LYS A 152 2.84 -0.49 -3.68
CA LYS A 152 3.80 -1.57 -3.36
C LYS A 152 3.64 -2.81 -4.24
N LEU A 153 2.42 -3.07 -4.71
CA LEU A 153 2.13 -4.14 -5.65
C LEU A 153 2.42 -3.75 -7.11
N GLY A 154 2.82 -2.50 -7.37
CA GLY A 154 3.13 -2.00 -8.72
C GLY A 154 1.89 -1.58 -9.53
N PHE A 155 0.74 -1.43 -8.87
CA PHE A 155 -0.48 -0.96 -9.50
C PHE A 155 -0.63 0.57 -9.40
N ASN A 156 -1.46 1.13 -10.27
CA ASN A 156 -1.88 2.53 -10.21
C ASN A 156 -3.08 2.70 -9.27
N SER A 157 -3.32 3.94 -8.84
CA SER A 157 -4.45 4.34 -7.97
C SER A 157 -5.83 4.18 -8.63
N ASP A 158 -5.89 3.87 -9.93
CA ASP A 158 -7.13 3.72 -10.70
C ASP A 158 -7.73 2.29 -10.61
N ARG A 159 -7.09 1.39 -9.84
CA ARG A 159 -7.47 -0.01 -9.70
C ARG A 159 -8.03 -0.28 -8.31
N GLU A 160 -9.07 -1.09 -8.23
CA GLU A 160 -9.60 -1.58 -6.95
C GLU A 160 -8.67 -2.63 -6.35
N LEU A 161 -8.36 -2.49 -5.07
CA LEU A 161 -7.65 -3.51 -4.30
C LEU A 161 -8.67 -4.51 -3.75
N SER A 162 -8.50 -5.79 -4.09
CA SER A 162 -9.34 -6.85 -3.56
C SER A 162 -8.96 -7.24 -2.13
N LEU A 163 -9.91 -7.84 -1.39
CA LEU A 163 -9.65 -8.32 -0.03
C LEU A 163 -8.52 -9.35 0.01
N ALA A 164 -8.44 -10.24 -0.99
CA ALA A 164 -7.40 -11.26 -1.07
C ALA A 164 -6.01 -10.63 -1.24
N GLU A 165 -5.88 -9.58 -2.05
CA GLU A 165 -4.62 -8.85 -2.23
C GLU A 165 -4.22 -8.11 -0.95
N LEU A 166 -5.17 -7.51 -0.25
CA LEU A 166 -4.93 -6.87 1.04
C LEU A 166 -4.43 -7.88 2.09
N CYS A 167 -5.09 -9.04 2.19
CA CYS A 167 -4.65 -10.13 3.07
C CYS A 167 -3.26 -10.64 2.71
N TRP A 168 -2.98 -10.85 1.41
CA TRP A 168 -1.67 -11.31 0.96
C TRP A 168 -0.57 -10.30 1.26
N TRP A 169 -0.85 -9.01 1.04
CA TRP A 169 0.05 -7.93 1.44
C TRP A 169 0.33 -7.94 2.95
N ALA A 170 -0.72 -8.09 3.77
CA ALA A 170 -0.58 -8.13 5.22
C ALA A 170 0.32 -9.30 5.68
N VAL A 171 0.16 -10.48 5.07
CA VAL A 171 1.03 -11.64 5.31
C VAL A 171 2.48 -11.35 4.89
N TYR A 172 2.69 -10.79 3.70
CA TYR A 172 4.02 -10.49 3.18
C TYR A 172 4.78 -9.46 4.03
N MET A 173 4.06 -8.46 4.56
CA MET A 173 4.59 -7.42 5.44
C MET A 173 4.74 -7.87 6.90
N GLY A 174 4.31 -9.09 7.26
CA GLY A 174 4.43 -9.61 8.62
C GLY A 174 3.37 -9.08 9.60
N VAL A 175 2.26 -8.55 9.11
CA VAL A 175 1.14 -8.02 9.92
C VAL A 175 -0.11 -8.90 9.82
N SER A 176 0.07 -10.20 9.59
CA SER A 176 -1.04 -11.16 9.50
C SER A 176 -1.88 -11.27 10.77
N GLU A 177 -1.30 -10.92 11.92
CA GLU A 177 -2.00 -10.90 13.21
C GLU A 177 -3.04 -9.78 13.34
N ALA A 178 -2.99 -8.75 12.48
CA ALA A 178 -4.01 -7.71 12.43
C ALA A 178 -5.28 -8.19 11.69
N ILE A 179 -5.20 -9.30 10.96
CA ILE A 179 -6.34 -9.86 10.22
C ILE A 179 -7.35 -10.44 11.21
N GLY A 180 -8.46 -9.73 11.40
CA GLY A 180 -9.56 -10.17 12.27
C GLY A 180 -10.31 -11.38 11.75
N GLU A 181 -11.13 -11.99 12.61
CA GLU A 181 -11.88 -13.21 12.29
C GLU A 181 -12.83 -13.05 11.10
N THR A 182 -13.56 -11.94 11.02
CA THR A 182 -14.47 -11.63 9.89
C THR A 182 -13.70 -11.52 8.57
N MET A 183 -12.55 -10.84 8.59
CA MET A 183 -11.65 -10.67 7.46
C MET A 183 -11.05 -12.02 7.02
N ALA A 184 -10.59 -12.82 7.98
CA ALA A 184 -10.02 -14.15 7.74
C ALA A 184 -11.06 -15.11 7.16
N ARG A 185 -12.29 -15.17 7.70
CA ARG A 185 -13.38 -16.01 7.16
C ARG A 185 -13.69 -15.66 5.71
N ARG A 186 -13.79 -14.38 5.39
CA ARG A 186 -14.03 -13.91 4.01
C ARG A 186 -12.86 -14.24 3.08
N ALA A 187 -11.63 -14.04 3.54
CA ALA A 187 -10.43 -14.34 2.75
C ALA A 187 -10.25 -15.84 2.48
N LEU A 188 -10.57 -16.69 3.46
CA LEU A 188 -10.54 -18.15 3.35
C LEU A 188 -11.81 -18.74 2.72
N ASN A 189 -12.78 -17.89 2.36
CA ASN A 189 -14.08 -18.28 1.82
C ASN A 189 -14.84 -19.28 2.71
N PHE A 190 -14.73 -19.13 4.04
CA PHE A 190 -15.53 -19.90 4.99
C PHE A 190 -16.98 -19.43 4.94
N LYS A 191 -17.92 -20.37 4.87
CA LYS A 191 -19.35 -20.06 4.90
C LYS A 191 -19.69 -19.34 6.21
N PRO A 192 -20.45 -18.25 6.23
CA PRO A 192 -20.91 -17.65 7.47
C PRO A 192 -21.84 -18.63 8.19
N ASP A 193 -21.71 -18.71 9.52
CA ASP A 193 -22.59 -19.55 10.32
C ASP A 193 -24.00 -18.93 10.28
N PRO A 194 -25.04 -19.69 9.90
CA PRO A 194 -26.39 -19.13 9.82
C PRO A 194 -26.83 -18.70 11.22
N ILE A 195 -27.23 -17.44 11.36
CA ILE A 195 -27.84 -16.95 12.59
C ILE A 195 -29.27 -17.51 12.64
N LEU A 196 -29.46 -18.62 13.33
CA LEU A 196 -30.77 -19.23 13.56
C LEU A 196 -31.41 -18.61 14.80
N SER A 197 -32.73 -18.38 14.76
CA SER A 197 -33.48 -17.91 15.93
C SER A 197 -33.65 -18.99 17.01
N VAL A 198 -33.50 -20.25 16.61
CA VAL A 198 -33.54 -21.42 17.49
C VAL A 198 -32.36 -22.30 17.14
N TYR A 199 -31.54 -22.60 18.14
CA TYR A 199 -30.46 -23.59 18.05
C TYR A 199 -30.90 -24.86 18.77
N ARG A 200 -30.74 -26.02 18.13
CA ARG A 200 -30.61 -27.29 18.87
C ARG A 200 -29.12 -27.50 19.14
N GLU A 201 -28.77 -27.93 20.35
CA GLU A 201 -27.37 -28.20 20.71
C GLU A 201 -26.70 -29.25 19.77
N THR A 202 -27.49 -30.13 19.17
CA THR A 202 -27.04 -31.12 18.17
C THR A 202 -26.60 -30.52 16.84
N ASP A 203 -27.00 -29.28 16.55
CA ASP A 203 -26.72 -28.61 15.27
C ASP A 203 -25.44 -27.74 15.38
N LEU A 204 -24.82 -27.70 16.56
CA LEU A 204 -23.55 -27.01 16.80
C LEU A 204 -22.38 -27.89 16.35
N GLU A 205 -21.88 -27.63 15.14
CA GLU A 205 -20.62 -28.22 14.69
C GLU A 205 -19.43 -27.41 15.25
N PRO A 206 -18.47 -28.06 15.94
CA PRO A 206 -17.25 -27.37 16.38
C PRO A 206 -16.46 -26.87 15.17
N SER A 207 -16.40 -25.56 14.99
CA SER A 207 -15.60 -24.93 13.94
C SER A 207 -14.27 -24.43 14.49
N VAL A 208 -13.22 -24.49 13.66
CA VAL A 208 -11.92 -23.92 13.99
C VAL A 208 -11.94 -22.43 13.62
N PRO A 209 -11.46 -21.51 14.49
CA PRO A 209 -11.35 -20.10 14.15
C PRO A 209 -10.54 -19.89 12.87
N ALA A 210 -11.05 -19.06 11.95
CA ALA A 210 -10.39 -18.77 10.69
C ALA A 210 -9.03 -18.10 10.89
N THR A 211 -8.91 -17.27 11.94
CA THR A 211 -7.64 -16.69 12.38
C THR A 211 -6.59 -17.75 12.74
N SER A 212 -6.99 -18.83 13.43
CA SER A 212 -6.07 -19.93 13.76
C SER A 212 -5.61 -20.69 12.51
N GLU A 213 -6.54 -20.95 11.59
CA GLU A 213 -6.22 -21.63 10.33
C GLU A 213 -5.32 -20.76 9.44
N LEU A 214 -5.58 -19.46 9.39
CA LEU A 214 -4.74 -18.49 8.70
C LEU A 214 -3.33 -18.46 9.31
N ALA A 215 -3.22 -18.38 10.64
CA ALA A 215 -1.93 -18.34 11.35
C ALA A 215 -1.09 -19.60 11.09
N LYS A 216 -1.71 -20.79 11.03
CA LYS A 216 -1.01 -22.03 10.66
C LYS A 216 -0.42 -21.96 9.26
N ARG A 217 -1.19 -21.43 8.29
CA ARG A 217 -0.75 -21.29 6.90
C ARG A 217 0.34 -20.24 6.77
N THR A 218 0.24 -19.11 7.47
CA THR A 218 1.26 -18.05 7.42
C THR A 218 2.56 -18.47 8.08
N ALA A 219 2.51 -19.23 9.18
CA ALA A 219 3.69 -19.78 9.83
C ALA A 219 4.51 -20.68 8.89
N TYR A 220 3.85 -21.49 8.07
CA TYR A 220 4.52 -22.29 7.03
C TYR A 220 5.28 -21.41 6.02
N PHE A 221 4.65 -20.33 5.54
CA PHE A 221 5.30 -19.39 4.62
C PHE A 221 6.48 -18.64 5.25
N GLN A 222 6.36 -18.22 6.50
CA GLN A 222 7.45 -17.54 7.22
C GLN A 222 8.67 -18.46 7.38
N GLN A 223 8.45 -19.72 7.75
CA GLN A 223 9.52 -20.72 7.84
C GLN A 223 10.24 -20.94 6.49
N GLN A 224 9.49 -20.99 5.38
CA GLN A 224 10.08 -21.10 4.04
C GLN A 224 10.94 -19.87 3.69
N LYS A 225 10.46 -18.65 3.98
CA LYS A 225 11.20 -17.41 3.73
C LYS A 225 12.52 -17.35 4.52
N GLU A 226 12.49 -17.78 5.77
CA GLU A 226 13.70 -17.85 6.62
C GLU A 226 14.70 -18.87 6.07
N GLN A 227 14.24 -20.06 5.67
CA GLN A 227 15.09 -21.09 5.06
C GLN A 227 15.75 -20.61 3.75
N GLU A 228 15.01 -19.89 2.93
CA GLU A 228 15.50 -19.37 1.65
C GLU A 228 16.52 -18.24 1.84
N GLN A 229 16.33 -17.36 2.83
CA GLN A 229 17.31 -16.34 3.21
C GLN A 229 18.63 -16.92 3.75
N VAL A 230 18.56 -18.02 4.51
CA VAL A 230 19.76 -18.73 4.99
C VAL A 230 20.50 -19.39 3.83
N ARG A 231 19.78 -19.96 2.86
CA ARG A 231 20.37 -20.60 1.68
C ARG A 231 20.99 -19.59 0.70
N GLY A 232 20.46 -18.38 0.61
CA GLY A 232 20.92 -17.31 -0.29
C GLY A 232 22.17 -16.56 0.15
N LYS A 233 22.67 -16.76 1.38
CA LYS A 233 23.96 -16.20 1.82
C LYS A 233 25.06 -17.23 1.59
N PRO A 234 25.90 -17.12 0.54
CA PRO A 234 27.07 -17.98 0.43
C PRO A 234 28.01 -17.65 1.60
N VAL A 235 28.17 -18.59 2.52
CA VAL A 235 29.20 -18.50 3.55
C VAL A 235 30.54 -18.71 2.84
N VAL A 236 31.15 -17.63 2.36
CA VAL A 236 32.54 -17.64 1.95
C VAL A 236 33.35 -17.76 3.24
N ALA A 237 33.87 -18.96 3.50
CA ALA A 237 34.85 -19.16 4.56
C ALA A 237 36.08 -18.32 4.21
N LEU A 238 36.28 -17.23 4.94
CA LEU A 238 37.50 -16.43 4.87
C LEU A 238 38.62 -17.28 5.47
N VAL A 239 39.36 -17.98 4.62
CA VAL A 239 40.62 -18.62 5.03
C VAL A 239 41.60 -17.48 5.27
N VAL A 240 41.75 -17.10 6.54
CA VAL A 240 42.79 -16.17 6.96
C VAL A 240 44.10 -16.95 6.95
N ASP A 241 44.97 -16.62 6.01
CA ASP A 241 46.32 -17.19 5.91
C ASP A 241 47.12 -16.76 7.15
N PRO A 242 47.72 -17.70 7.92
CA PRO A 242 48.37 -17.39 9.20
C PRO A 242 49.79 -16.78 9.06
N GLU A 243 50.28 -16.55 7.84
CA GLU A 243 51.60 -15.95 7.64
C GLU A 243 51.52 -14.42 7.52
N TYR A 244 52.16 -13.74 8.48
CA TYR A 244 52.40 -12.30 8.42
C TYR A 244 53.29 -11.97 7.22
N PRO A 245 52.98 -10.95 6.41
CA PRO A 245 53.85 -10.51 5.33
C PRO A 245 55.05 -9.77 5.94
N GLN A 246 56.06 -10.51 6.38
CA GLN A 246 57.37 -9.95 6.67
C GLN A 246 58.28 -10.05 5.45
N THR A 247 59.01 -8.96 5.25
CA THR A 247 60.16 -8.76 4.35
C THR A 247 59.88 -8.27 2.93
N PHE A 248 59.49 -7.00 2.84
CA PHE A 248 59.79 -6.15 1.68
C PHE A 248 60.37 -4.81 2.13
N PHE A 249 61.48 -4.84 2.86
CA PHE A 249 62.33 -3.67 3.08
C PHE A 249 63.78 -4.06 2.74
N PRO A 250 64.36 -3.57 1.64
CA PRO A 250 65.78 -3.73 1.40
C PRO A 250 66.57 -2.90 2.42
N ASP A 251 67.55 -3.53 3.07
CA ASP A 251 68.47 -2.91 4.01
C ASP A 251 69.18 -1.69 3.39
N GLN A 252 68.95 -0.51 3.98
CA GLN A 252 69.82 0.64 3.78
C GLN A 252 71.07 0.49 4.65
N ASN A 253 72.04 -0.30 4.18
CA ASN A 253 73.37 -0.32 4.79
C ASN A 253 74.45 -0.79 3.80
N GLU A 254 74.60 -0.05 2.70
CA GLU A 254 75.76 -0.23 1.81
C GLU A 254 76.20 1.10 1.18
N PHE A 255 76.48 2.10 2.00
CA PHE A 255 77.24 3.30 1.57
C PHE A 255 78.21 3.73 2.67
N ALA A 256 79.24 2.92 2.90
CA ALA A 256 80.45 3.38 3.56
C ALA A 256 81.68 2.61 3.05
N GLY A 257 82.47 3.27 2.21
CA GLY A 257 83.91 3.03 2.12
C GLY A 257 84.40 2.29 0.88
N LYS A 258 84.82 3.05 -0.14
CA LYS A 258 86.13 2.90 -0.78
C LYS A 258 86.44 4.12 -1.66
N ILE A 259 87.09 5.10 -1.04
CA ILE A 259 87.96 6.06 -1.72
C ILE A 259 89.39 5.52 -1.49
N GLN A 260 90.10 5.11 -2.55
CA GLN A 260 91.50 5.49 -2.81
C GLN A 260 92.12 4.75 -4.02
N ALA A 261 92.67 5.57 -4.92
CA ALA A 261 93.91 5.46 -5.68
C ALA A 261 94.17 4.21 -6.55
N THR A 262 94.13 4.38 -7.87
CA THR A 262 95.31 4.70 -8.71
C THR A 262 94.86 5.15 -10.10
#